data_AF-A0A9D5ZBB3-F1
#
_entry.id   AF-A0A9D5ZBB3-F1
#
_cell.length_a   1.000
_cell.length_b   1.000
_cell.length_c   1.000
_cell.angle_alpha   90.00
_cell.angle_beta   90.00
_cell.angle_gamma   90.00
#
_symmetry.space_group_name_H-M   'P 1'
#
loop_
_entity.id
_entity.type
_entity.pdbx_description
1 polymer ?
#
loop_
_entity_poly.entity_id
_entity_poly.type
_entity_poly.pdbx_seq_one_letter_code
_entity_poly.pdbx_strand_id
1 'polypeptide(L)'
;MQVPHQPLSADLNLDELKHRWLALANGHPPEWIASYVASPGAACVVTTTGYGEGGEPCSAWLESMAEVPYWAFALAKSSLDDVGEWPLVGMQVEYALLDYEQHRDPGQALAEIVAAIKTVWNEVEVVYVGEGRQ
;
A
#
# COMPACT_ATOMS: atom_id res chain seq x y z
N MET A 1 35.33 7.69 -5.83
CA MET A 1 34.34 8.42 -6.65
C MET A 1 33.24 8.86 -5.72
N GLN A 2 33.06 10.18 -5.58
CA GLN A 2 32.18 10.80 -4.60
C GLN A 2 30.78 10.87 -5.22
N VAL A 3 29.82 10.14 -4.66
CA VAL A 3 28.42 10.19 -5.11
C VAL A 3 27.84 11.53 -4.65
N PRO A 4 27.26 12.35 -5.54
CA PRO A 4 26.70 13.62 -5.15
C PRO A 4 25.50 13.40 -4.22
N HIS A 5 25.60 13.93 -3.01
CA HIS A 5 24.46 14.17 -2.12
C HIS A 5 23.55 15.20 -2.80
N GLN A 6 22.48 14.75 -3.43
CA GLN A 6 21.37 15.64 -3.78
C GLN A 6 20.55 15.93 -2.51
N PRO A 7 20.23 17.20 -2.23
CA PRO A 7 19.39 17.56 -1.11
C PRO A 7 17.94 17.12 -1.37
N LEU A 8 17.37 16.36 -0.42
CA LEU A 8 15.95 16.05 -0.33
C LEU A 8 15.14 17.36 -0.31
N SER A 9 14.51 17.68 -1.43
CA SER A 9 13.55 18.78 -1.59
C SER A 9 12.25 18.12 -2.10
N ALA A 10 11.36 17.66 -1.22
CA ALA A 10 10.22 18.41 -0.69
C ALA A 10 8.97 18.51 -1.60
N ASP A 11 8.85 17.64 -2.61
CA ASP A 11 7.55 17.21 -3.16
C ASP A 11 7.61 15.72 -3.48
N LEU A 12 6.88 14.90 -2.72
CA LEU A 12 6.70 13.48 -3.04
C LEU A 12 5.86 13.39 -4.32
N ASN A 13 6.47 12.93 -5.41
CA ASN A 13 5.78 12.74 -6.67
C ASN A 13 4.82 11.54 -6.57
N LEU A 14 3.53 11.83 -6.41
CA LEU A 14 2.49 10.81 -6.29
C LEU A 14 2.38 9.92 -7.53
N ASP A 15 2.63 10.47 -8.72
CA ASP A 15 2.62 9.67 -9.94
C ASP A 15 3.74 8.64 -9.92
N GLU A 16 4.94 9.01 -9.46
CA GLU A 16 6.05 8.06 -9.32
C GLU A 16 5.73 6.98 -8.29
N LEU A 17 5.13 7.34 -7.15
CA LEU A 17 4.69 6.37 -6.14
C LEU A 17 3.66 5.40 -6.70
N LYS A 18 2.64 5.92 -7.38
CA LYS A 18 1.59 5.13 -8.02
C LYS A 18 2.18 4.14 -9.03
N HIS A 19 3.03 4.62 -9.93
CA HIS A 19 3.67 3.76 -10.93
C HIS A 19 4.55 2.70 -10.29
N ARG A 20 5.32 3.04 -9.25
CA ARG A 20 6.15 2.10 -8.49
C ARG A 20 5.29 0.98 -7.90
N TRP A 21 4.26 1.33 -7.15
CA TRP A 21 3.39 0.36 -6.47
C TRP A 21 2.58 -0.49 -7.46
N LEU A 22 2.11 0.10 -8.56
CA LEU A 22 1.44 -0.64 -9.64
C LEU A 22 2.39 -1.65 -10.32
N ALA A 23 3.63 -1.27 -10.57
CA ALA A 23 4.62 -2.17 -11.15
C ALA A 23 4.90 -3.35 -10.20
N LEU A 24 5.01 -3.09 -8.90
CA LEU A 24 5.18 -4.13 -7.89
C LEU A 24 3.97 -5.08 -7.83
N ALA A 25 2.75 -4.54 -7.86
CA ALA A 25 1.51 -5.32 -7.86
C ALA A 25 1.42 -6.32 -9.03
N ASN A 26 1.90 -5.93 -10.21
CA ASN A 26 1.85 -6.78 -11.41
C ASN A 26 2.98 -7.82 -11.47
N GLY A 27 4.06 -7.63 -10.69
CA GLY A 27 5.28 -8.43 -10.78
C GLY A 27 5.55 -9.33 -9.58
N HIS A 28 4.85 -9.11 -8.48
CA HIS A 28 5.10 -9.79 -7.21
C HIS A 28 3.83 -10.34 -6.58
N PRO A 29 3.94 -11.50 -5.90
CA PRO A 29 2.84 -12.05 -5.14
C PRO A 29 2.56 -11.18 -3.90
N PRO A 30 1.36 -11.26 -3.35
CA PRO A 30 0.92 -10.35 -2.31
C PRO A 30 1.68 -10.51 -0.99
N GLU A 31 2.19 -11.70 -0.66
CA GLU A 31 3.02 -11.91 0.54
C GLU A 31 4.34 -11.13 0.44
N TRP A 32 4.85 -10.98 -0.79
CA TRP A 32 6.04 -10.18 -1.05
C TRP A 32 5.75 -8.69 -0.84
N ILE A 33 4.60 -8.20 -1.32
CA ILE A 33 4.16 -6.82 -1.14
C ILE A 33 3.88 -6.52 0.34
N ALA A 34 3.25 -7.47 1.04
CA ALA A 34 2.92 -7.34 2.45
C ALA A 34 4.15 -7.43 3.36
N SER A 35 5.25 -8.01 2.89
CA SER A 35 6.55 -8.07 3.57
C SER A 35 7.54 -7.02 3.06
N TYR A 36 7.07 -6.00 2.34
CA TYR A 36 7.93 -4.96 1.79
C TYR A 36 8.64 -4.17 2.91
N VAL A 37 9.95 -4.01 2.77
CA VAL A 37 10.77 -3.23 3.70
C VAL A 37 11.45 -2.10 2.93
N ALA A 38 11.07 -0.87 3.27
CA ALA A 38 11.73 0.34 2.81
C ALA A 38 13.14 0.52 3.41
N SER A 39 13.89 1.47 2.84
CA SER A 39 15.23 1.87 3.29
C SER A 39 15.29 2.24 4.80
N PRO A 40 16.47 2.20 5.44
CA PRO A 40 16.61 2.57 6.86
C PRO A 40 16.15 4.03 7.09
N GLY A 41 15.00 4.18 7.75
CA GLY A 41 14.25 5.45 7.88
C GLY A 41 12.74 5.32 7.74
N ALA A 42 12.22 4.10 7.54
CA ALA A 42 10.79 3.84 7.35
C ALA A 42 9.90 4.39 8.50
N ALA A 43 8.91 5.19 8.11
CA ALA A 43 8.05 5.98 8.99
C ALA A 43 6.64 5.38 9.17
N CYS A 44 6.33 4.24 8.57
CA CYS A 44 4.99 3.67 8.67
C CYS A 44 5.03 2.15 8.63
N VAL A 45 4.45 1.52 9.66
CA VAL A 45 4.18 0.08 9.66
C VAL A 45 2.70 -0.15 9.38
N VAL A 46 2.41 -1.09 8.50
CA VAL A 46 1.05 -1.50 8.17
C VAL A 46 0.91 -3.01 8.24
N THR A 47 -0.07 -3.50 8.99
CA THR A 47 -0.32 -4.94 9.17
C THR A 47 -1.61 -5.37 8.47
N THR A 48 -1.59 -6.50 7.76
CA THR A 48 -2.79 -7.18 7.24
C THR A 48 -3.06 -8.50 7.95
N THR A 49 -4.31 -8.73 8.35
CA THR A 49 -4.77 -10.03 8.88
C THR A 49 -5.48 -10.83 7.78
N GLY A 50 -5.21 -12.14 7.67
CA GLY A 50 -6.09 -13.06 6.95
C GLY A 50 -5.64 -13.53 5.56
N TYR A 51 -4.35 -13.80 5.34
CA TYR A 51 -3.88 -14.42 4.09
C TYR A 51 -4.16 -15.94 4.07
N GLY A 52 -5.32 -16.37 3.54
CA GLY A 52 -5.69 -17.79 3.42
C GLY A 52 -5.91 -18.49 4.78
N GLU A 53 -6.33 -19.77 4.75
CA GLU A 53 -6.65 -20.59 5.95
C GLU A 53 -5.47 -20.62 6.96
N GLY A 54 -5.46 -19.66 7.90
CA GLY A 54 -4.46 -19.55 8.96
C GLY A 54 -3.31 -18.56 8.73
N GLY A 55 -3.40 -17.65 7.75
CA GLY A 55 -2.33 -16.71 7.40
C GLY A 55 -1.87 -15.81 8.54
N GLU A 56 -0.58 -15.89 8.87
CA GLU A 56 0.07 -15.00 9.82
C GLU A 56 -0.07 -13.53 9.39
N PRO A 57 -0.19 -12.58 10.35
CA PRO A 57 -0.26 -11.18 10.02
C PRO A 57 1.02 -10.71 9.32
N CYS A 58 0.90 -10.17 8.11
CA CYS A 58 2.01 -9.60 7.36
C CYS A 58 2.21 -8.13 7.72
N SER A 59 3.45 -7.63 7.72
CA SER A 59 3.75 -6.24 8.04
C SER A 59 4.71 -5.60 7.03
N ALA A 60 4.34 -4.43 6.50
CA ALA A 60 5.16 -3.66 5.59
C ALA A 60 5.70 -2.39 6.26
N TRP A 61 6.93 -2.00 5.90
CA TRP A 61 7.59 -0.79 6.35
C TRP A 61 7.73 0.19 5.18
N LEU A 62 7.11 1.36 5.26
CA LEU A 62 7.03 2.34 4.17
C LEU A 62 7.86 3.60 4.49
N GLU A 63 8.35 4.30 3.46
CA GLU A 63 9.18 5.51 3.63
C GLU A 63 8.36 6.71 4.11
N SER A 64 7.04 6.71 3.89
CA SER A 64 6.13 7.80 4.24
C SER A 64 4.68 7.31 4.37
N MET A 65 3.89 8.03 5.18
CA MET A 65 2.42 7.88 5.23
C MET A 65 1.76 8.08 3.86
N ALA A 66 2.38 8.87 2.97
CA ALA A 66 1.88 9.12 1.63
C ALA A 66 1.85 7.86 0.73
N GLU A 67 2.58 6.81 1.13
CA GLU A 67 2.63 5.54 0.41
C GLU A 67 1.54 4.57 0.79
N VAL A 68 0.94 4.74 1.98
CA VAL A 68 -0.02 3.79 2.54
C VAL A 68 -1.16 3.48 1.58
N PRO A 69 -1.80 4.47 0.93
CA PRO A 69 -2.88 4.18 -0.02
C PRO A 69 -2.40 3.37 -1.22
N TYR A 70 -1.21 3.67 -1.76
CA TYR A 70 -0.66 2.97 -2.91
C TYR A 70 -0.22 1.54 -2.59
N TRP A 71 0.38 1.34 -1.42
CA TRP A 71 0.70 0.01 -0.93
C TRP A 71 -0.58 -0.82 -0.73
N ALA A 72 -1.61 -0.25 -0.09
CA ALA A 72 -2.87 -0.95 0.13
C ALA A 72 -3.55 -1.32 -1.19
N PHE A 73 -3.54 -0.40 -2.16
CA PHE A 73 -3.99 -0.68 -3.53
C PHE A 73 -3.19 -1.83 -4.16
N ALA A 74 -1.86 -1.78 -4.10
CA ALA A 74 -1.00 -2.78 -4.75
C ALA A 74 -1.19 -4.16 -4.15
N LEU A 75 -1.26 -4.24 -2.82
CA LEU A 75 -1.55 -5.47 -2.10
C LEU A 75 -2.91 -6.02 -2.52
N ALA A 76 -3.97 -5.19 -2.47
CA ALA A 76 -5.32 -5.60 -2.85
C ALA A 76 -5.39 -6.10 -4.30
N LYS A 77 -4.74 -5.37 -5.22
CA LYS A 77 -4.68 -5.77 -6.62
C LYS A 77 -4.02 -7.13 -6.78
N SER A 78 -2.81 -7.31 -6.25
CA SER A 78 -2.10 -8.60 -6.34
C SER A 78 -2.90 -9.74 -5.70
N SER A 79 -3.55 -9.49 -4.56
CA SER A 79 -4.37 -10.46 -3.84
C SER A 79 -5.60 -10.90 -4.64
N LEU A 80 -6.34 -9.93 -5.18
CA LEU A 80 -7.64 -10.16 -5.80
C LEU A 80 -7.53 -10.51 -7.29
N ASP A 81 -6.42 -10.17 -7.94
CA ASP A 81 -6.16 -10.59 -9.32
C ASP A 81 -5.89 -12.10 -9.38
N ASP A 82 -5.20 -12.66 -8.37
CA ASP A 82 -4.90 -14.09 -8.28
C ASP A 82 -6.15 -14.96 -8.12
N VAL A 83 -7.18 -14.44 -7.44
CA VAL A 83 -8.49 -15.09 -7.27
C VAL A 83 -9.56 -14.60 -8.25
N GLY A 84 -9.22 -13.69 -9.17
CA GLY A 84 -10.13 -13.16 -10.20
C GLY A 84 -11.22 -12.21 -9.71
N GLU A 85 -11.12 -11.70 -8.49
CA GLU A 85 -12.09 -10.79 -7.87
C GLU A 85 -11.77 -9.30 -8.06
N TRP A 86 -10.55 -8.97 -8.52
CA TRP A 86 -10.12 -7.58 -8.74
C TRP A 86 -11.12 -6.76 -9.60
N PRO A 87 -11.69 -7.28 -10.71
CA PRO A 87 -12.67 -6.53 -11.51
C PRO A 87 -13.94 -6.09 -10.76
N LEU A 88 -14.27 -6.73 -9.62
CA LEU A 88 -15.46 -6.40 -8.84
C LEU A 88 -15.28 -5.12 -8.01
N VAL A 89 -14.06 -4.84 -7.56
CA VAL A 89 -13.76 -3.75 -6.63
C VAL A 89 -12.75 -2.74 -7.16
N GLY A 90 -11.96 -3.10 -8.17
CA GLY A 90 -10.81 -2.32 -8.63
C GLY A 90 -11.15 -0.87 -8.98
N MET A 91 -12.30 -0.63 -9.60
CA MET A 91 -12.77 0.73 -9.89
C MET A 91 -12.99 1.58 -8.63
N GLN A 92 -13.52 1.00 -7.55
CA GLN A 92 -13.74 1.71 -6.28
C GLN A 92 -12.41 2.06 -5.62
N VAL A 93 -11.45 1.13 -5.65
CA VAL A 93 -10.09 1.33 -5.12
C VAL A 93 -9.35 2.41 -5.93
N GLU A 94 -9.52 2.43 -7.26
CA GLU A 94 -8.97 3.48 -8.12
C GLU A 94 -9.57 4.86 -7.80
N TYR A 95 -10.87 4.95 -7.54
CA TYR A 95 -11.50 6.22 -7.12
C TYR A 95 -10.94 6.73 -5.79
N ALA A 96 -10.74 5.85 -4.79
CA ALA A 96 -10.13 6.24 -3.52
C ALA A 96 -8.70 6.79 -3.71
N LEU A 97 -7.92 6.23 -4.64
CA LEU A 97 -6.60 6.77 -5.00
C LEU A 97 -6.70 8.13 -5.72
N LEU A 98 -7.67 8.30 -6.63
CA LEU A 98 -7.89 9.57 -7.32
C LEU A 98 -8.32 10.67 -6.34
N ASP A 99 -9.13 10.33 -5.34
CA ASP A 99 -9.54 11.26 -4.28
C ASP A 99 -8.36 11.62 -3.38
N TYR A 100 -7.54 10.63 -3.01
CA TYR A 100 -6.28 10.86 -2.31
C TYR A 100 -5.35 11.81 -3.06
N GLU A 101 -5.17 11.62 -4.37
CA GLU A 101 -4.32 12.47 -5.20
C GLU A 101 -4.76 13.95 -5.17
N GLN A 102 -6.06 14.18 -4.99
CA GLN A 102 -6.68 15.51 -4.91
C GLN A 102 -6.62 16.11 -3.50
N HIS A 103 -6.95 15.34 -2.45
CA HIS A 103 -7.15 15.84 -1.09
C HIS A 103 -5.98 15.58 -0.14
N ARG A 104 -5.07 14.67 -0.51
CA ARG A 104 -3.85 14.32 0.23
C ARG A 104 -4.11 13.83 1.66
N ASP A 105 -5.26 13.19 1.88
CA ASP A 105 -5.57 12.51 3.14
C ASP A 105 -5.31 10.99 3.02
N PRO A 106 -4.15 10.49 3.49
CA PRO A 106 -3.82 9.07 3.39
C PRO A 106 -4.69 8.20 4.31
N GLY A 107 -5.23 8.76 5.39
CA GLY A 107 -6.07 8.03 6.34
C GLY A 107 -7.46 7.75 5.77
N GLN A 108 -8.08 8.78 5.18
CA GLN A 108 -9.34 8.62 4.46
C GLN A 108 -9.20 7.66 3.28
N ALA A 109 -8.16 7.86 2.46
CA ALA A 109 -7.91 7.00 1.29
C ALA A 109 -7.73 5.53 1.68
N LEU A 110 -6.96 5.26 2.73
CA LEU A 110 -6.81 3.91 3.25
C LEU A 110 -8.16 3.33 3.70
N ALA A 111 -8.96 4.10 4.44
CA ALA A 111 -10.27 3.63 4.92
C ALA A 111 -11.21 3.27 3.76
N GLU A 112 -11.24 4.08 2.69
CA GLU A 112 -12.04 3.82 1.50
C GLU A 112 -11.55 2.59 0.72
N ILE A 113 -10.24 2.45 0.55
CA ILE A 113 -9.63 1.26 -0.07
C ILE A 113 -9.99 0.00 0.71
N VAL A 114 -9.84 0.01 2.04
CA VAL A 114 -10.18 -1.13 2.91
C VAL A 114 -11.67 -1.44 2.86
N ALA A 115 -12.53 -0.41 2.84
CA ALA A 115 -13.98 -0.60 2.73
C ALA A 115 -14.36 -1.29 1.41
N ALA A 116 -13.73 -0.90 0.30
CA ALA A 116 -13.94 -1.55 -1.00
C ALA A 116 -13.47 -3.01 -0.98
N ILE A 117 -12.27 -3.29 -0.45
CA ILE A 117 -11.72 -4.64 -0.35
C ILE A 117 -12.60 -5.54 0.51
N LYS A 118 -13.10 -5.04 1.65
CA LYS A 118 -13.96 -5.80 2.56
C LYS A 118 -15.22 -6.36 1.90
N THR A 119 -15.68 -5.77 0.80
CA THR A 119 -16.86 -6.30 0.08
C THR A 119 -16.65 -7.69 -0.51
N VAL A 120 -15.40 -8.06 -0.81
CA VAL A 120 -15.00 -9.37 -1.35
C VAL A 120 -14.12 -10.15 -0.39
N TRP A 121 -13.33 -9.46 0.44
CA TRP A 121 -12.42 -10.05 1.41
C TRP A 121 -12.64 -9.44 2.81
N ASN A 122 -13.67 -9.91 3.50
CA ASN A 122 -14.17 -9.36 4.77
C ASN A 122 -13.16 -9.40 5.94
N GLU A 123 -12.19 -10.31 5.88
CA GLU A 123 -11.23 -10.57 6.98
C GLU A 123 -10.00 -9.64 6.96
N VAL A 124 -9.87 -8.81 5.92
CA VAL A 124 -8.78 -7.84 5.81
C VAL A 124 -8.97 -6.75 6.85
N GLU A 125 -8.03 -6.66 7.77
CA GLU A 125 -7.81 -5.46 8.58
C GLU A 125 -6.49 -4.83 8.19
N VAL A 126 -6.47 -3.51 8.08
CA VAL A 126 -5.24 -2.76 7.83
C VAL A 126 -5.05 -1.81 9.01
N VAL A 127 -4.00 -2.05 9.79
CA VAL A 127 -3.72 -1.27 11.00
C VAL A 127 -2.43 -0.49 10.81
N TYR A 128 -2.52 0.82 11.00
CA TYR A 128 -1.34 1.68 11.14
C TYR A 128 -0.76 1.51 12.54
N VAL A 129 0.49 1.05 12.64
CA VAL A 129 1.14 0.71 13.92
C VAL A 129 2.11 1.79 14.42
N GLY A 130 2.30 2.88 13.67
CA GLY A 130 3.11 4.03 14.06
C GLY A 130 4.33 4.27 13.17
N GLU A 131 5.14 5.25 13.55
CA GLU A 131 6.41 5.57 12.89
C GLU A 131 7.56 4.73 13.47
N GLY A 132 8.26 3.99 12.61
CA GLY A 132 9.37 3.14 13.00
C GLY A 132 10.59 3.96 13.39
N ARG A 133 10.88 4.08 14.69
CA ARG A 133 12.26 4.33 15.14
C ARG A 133 12.97 2.98 15.24
N GLN A 134 13.98 2.76 14.40
CA GLN A 134 15.13 1.95 14.81
C GLN A 134 16.12 2.84 15.55
#